data_AF-A0A1W1UXM1-F1
#
_entry.id   AF-A0A1W1UXM1-F1
#
_cell.length_a   1.000
_cell.length_b   1.000
_cell.length_c   1.000
_cell.angle_alpha   90.00
_cell.angle_beta   90.00
_cell.angle_gamma   90.00
#
_symmetry.space_group_name_H-M   'P 1'
#
loop_
_entity.id
_entity.type
_entity.pdbx_description
1 polymer ?
#
loop_
_entity_poly.entity_id
_entity_poly.type
_entity_poly.pdbx_seq_one_letter_code
_entity_poly.pdbx_strand_id
1 'polypeptide(L)'
;MPHLPTKNTARYYPLHHLVLLPAALLMAFYTGRRYAAAAGDDSDLSRIWFSIMALAVIGLGVLVMLRQHYALTLQDRLIRLEVRQRYFEITGQSLRPLEDQLSLKQILSLRFAGDAELASLVQATVSENLPPKTIQARIQEFYFDPMRV
;
A
#
# COMPACT_ATOMS: atom_id res chain seq x y z
N MET A 1 -5.21 8.95 -27.67
CA MET A 1 -5.32 8.63 -26.23
C MET A 1 -3.93 8.71 -25.63
N PRO A 2 -3.72 9.32 -24.44
CA PRO A 2 -2.41 9.27 -23.79
C PRO A 2 -1.97 7.81 -23.65
N HIS A 3 -0.68 7.55 -23.81
CA HIS A 3 -0.11 6.21 -23.67
C HIS A 3 -0.39 5.71 -22.24
N LEU A 4 -1.28 4.73 -22.10
CA LEU A 4 -1.50 4.09 -20.81
C LEU A 4 -0.21 3.36 -20.42
N PRO A 5 0.28 3.49 -19.19
CA PRO A 5 1.49 2.80 -18.77
C PRO A 5 1.27 1.29 -18.82
N THR A 6 2.24 0.57 -19.37
CA THR A 6 2.19 -0.89 -19.56
C THR A 6 2.59 -1.68 -18.32
N LYS A 7 2.96 -0.99 -17.24
CA LYS A 7 3.36 -1.59 -15.97
C LYS A 7 3.02 -0.69 -14.79
N ASN A 8 2.69 -1.29 -13.66
CA ASN A 8 2.53 -0.57 -12.42
C ASN A 8 3.91 -0.24 -11.83
N THR A 9 4.20 1.06 -11.65
CA THR A 9 5.43 1.54 -11.02
C THR A 9 5.14 2.14 -9.66
N ALA A 10 6.12 2.11 -8.76
CA ALA A 10 5.98 2.74 -7.45
C ALA A 10 5.71 4.24 -7.61
N ARG A 11 4.68 4.75 -6.92
CA ARG A 11 4.33 6.17 -6.92
C ARG A 11 4.80 6.79 -5.62
N TYR A 12 5.35 8.00 -5.73
CA TYR A 12 5.75 8.80 -4.58
C TYR A 12 4.91 10.06 -4.53
N TYR A 13 4.38 10.37 -3.34
CA TYR A 13 3.79 11.67 -3.07
C TYR A 13 4.88 12.62 -2.53
N PRO A 14 5.35 13.63 -3.29
CA PRO A 14 6.57 14.38 -2.97
C PRO A 14 6.52 15.06 -1.60
N LEU A 15 5.41 15.72 -1.27
CA LEU A 15 5.26 16.41 0.01
C LEU A 15 5.34 15.46 1.21
N HIS A 16 4.89 14.22 1.08
CA HIS A 16 4.98 13.24 2.16
C HIS A 16 6.39 12.62 2.22
N HIS A 17 6.86 12.06 1.11
CA HIS A 17 8.07 11.22 1.09
C HIS A 17 9.38 12.03 1.06
N LEU A 18 9.38 13.20 0.43
CA LEU A 18 10.59 13.99 0.21
C LEU A 18 10.68 15.24 1.10
N VAL A 19 9.57 15.65 1.73
CA VAL A 19 9.53 16.83 2.60
C VAL A 19 9.17 16.46 4.04
N LEU A 20 7.95 15.98 4.28
CA LEU A 20 7.44 15.74 5.63
C LEU A 20 8.23 14.67 6.38
N LEU A 21 8.44 13.49 5.78
CA LEU A 21 9.16 12.39 6.43
C LEU A 21 10.63 12.76 6.74
N PRO A 22 11.44 13.31 5.81
CA PRO A 22 12.78 13.76 6.12
C PRO A 22 12.82 14.86 7.19
N ALA A 23 11.94 15.85 7.11
CA ALA A 23 11.87 16.92 8.12
C ALA A 23 11.52 16.38 9.51
N ALA A 24 10.56 15.45 9.60
CA ALA A 24 10.20 14.80 10.84
C ALA A 24 11.37 13.99 11.44
N LEU A 25 12.12 13.25 10.61
CA LEU A 25 13.30 12.51 11.05
C LEU A 25 14.43 13.42 11.54
N LEU A 26 14.70 14.52 10.81
CA LEU A 26 15.69 15.52 11.23
C LEU A 26 15.30 16.16 12.57
N MET A 27 14.03 16.52 12.73
CA MET A 27 13.53 17.09 13.99
C MET A 27 13.61 16.08 15.14
N ALA A 28 13.23 14.82 14.92
CA ALA A 28 13.34 13.76 15.92
C ALA A 28 14.80 13.52 16.33
N PHE A 29 15.74 13.53 15.38
CA PHE A 29 17.16 13.40 15.66
C PHE A 29 17.69 14.61 16.45
N TYR A 30 17.35 15.83 16.02
CA TYR A 30 17.77 17.06 16.69
C TYR A 30 17.27 17.11 18.14
N THR A 31 15.99 16.80 18.37
CA THR A 31 15.39 16.79 19.71
C THR A 31 15.96 15.67 20.58
N GLY A 32 16.16 14.47 20.02
CA GLY A 32 16.82 13.37 20.71
C GLY A 32 18.26 13.71 21.12
N ARG A 33 19.04 14.33 20.23
CA ARG A 33 20.40 14.81 20.54
C ARG A 33 20.38 15.89 21.62
N ARG A 34 19.45 16.85 21.53
CA ARG A 34 19.34 17.94 22.51
C ARG A 34 18.94 17.40 23.88
N TYR A 35 18.04 16.42 23.93
CA TYR A 35 17.67 15.71 25.15
C TYR A 35 18.89 15.01 25.76
N ALA A 36 19.65 14.23 24.97
CA ALA A 36 20.84 13.55 25.46
C ALA A 36 21.90 14.53 26.00
N ALA A 37 22.08 15.69 25.33
CA ALA A 37 23.00 16.74 25.78
C ALA A 37 22.49 17.54 26.99
N ALA A 38 21.16 17.65 27.16
CA ALA A 38 20.51 18.32 28.28
C ALA A 38 20.25 17.39 29.48
N ALA A 39 20.52 16.09 29.35
CA ALA A 39 20.26 15.10 30.40
C ALA A 39 21.06 15.33 31.70
N GLY A 40 21.93 16.34 31.75
CA GLY A 40 22.61 16.83 32.96
C GLY A 40 22.18 18.22 33.43
N ASP A 41 21.19 18.88 32.78
CA ASP A 41 20.67 20.20 33.16
C ASP A 41 19.22 20.07 33.68
N ASP A 42 19.08 20.19 34.99
CA ASP A 42 17.96 19.62 35.77
C ASP A 42 16.75 20.55 35.92
N SER A 43 16.52 21.48 34.98
CA SER A 43 15.35 22.35 35.06
C SER A 43 14.05 21.60 34.72
N ASP A 44 13.10 21.63 35.66
CA ASP A 44 11.79 20.98 35.52
C ASP A 44 11.03 21.42 34.26
N LEU A 45 11.20 22.67 33.86
CA LEU A 45 10.59 23.22 32.65
C LEU A 45 11.11 22.54 31.37
N SER A 46 12.40 22.23 31.29
CA SER A 46 12.97 21.58 30.10
C SER A 46 12.45 20.15 29.97
N ARG A 47 12.38 19.42 31.08
CA ARG A 47 11.88 18.04 31.14
C ARG A 47 10.43 17.94 30.64
N ILE A 48 9.57 18.89 31.02
CA ILE A 48 8.18 18.96 30.56
C ILE A 48 8.11 19.17 29.04
N TRP A 49 8.84 20.18 28.52
CA TRP A 49 8.82 20.46 27.08
C TRP A 49 9.40 19.33 26.23
N PHE A 50 10.46 18.66 26.71
CA PHE A 50 11.01 17.49 26.04
C PHE A 50 10.03 16.31 26.02
N SER A 51 9.31 16.08 27.13
CA SER A 51 8.29 15.02 27.20
C SER A 51 7.12 15.29 26.25
N ILE A 52 6.64 16.53 26.19
CA ILE A 52 5.59 16.96 25.24
C ILE A 52 6.06 16.75 23.79
N MET A 53 7.29 17.16 23.47
CA MET A 53 7.85 17.00 22.13
C MET A 53 8.00 15.52 21.75
N ALA A 54 8.50 14.68 22.66
CA ALA A 54 8.60 13.24 22.43
C ALA A 54 7.22 12.60 22.15
N LEU A 55 6.21 12.97 22.94
CA LEU A 55 4.84 12.51 22.72
C LEU A 55 4.28 13.00 21.38
N ALA A 56 4.57 14.24 20.98
CA ALA A 56 4.14 14.78 19.70
C ALA A 56 4.76 14.03 18.51
N VAL A 57 6.07 13.71 18.58
CA VAL A 57 6.76 12.93 17.53
C VAL A 57 6.21 11.51 17.45
N ILE A 58 6.03 10.83 18.59
CA ILE A 58 5.44 9.49 18.64
C ILE A 58 4.00 9.53 18.09
N GLY A 59 3.19 10.49 18.53
CA GLY A 59 1.81 10.68 18.10
C GLY A 59 1.70 10.94 16.60
N LEU A 60 2.57 11.80 16.03
CA LEU A 60 2.63 12.04 14.59
C LEU A 60 3.02 10.76 13.83
N GLY A 61 4.03 10.02 14.31
CA GLY A 61 4.45 8.76 13.71
C GLY A 61 3.33 7.72 13.67
N VAL A 62 2.64 7.52 14.80
CA VAL A 62 1.49 6.62 14.89
C VAL A 62 0.36 7.06 13.96
N LEU A 63 0.03 8.35 13.94
CA LEU A 63 -1.03 8.89 13.08
C LEU A 63 -0.75 8.64 11.60
N VAL A 64 0.49 8.89 11.15
CA VAL A 64 0.93 8.66 9.77
C VAL A 64 0.85 7.18 9.41
N MET A 65 1.36 6.30 10.29
CA MET A 65 1.34 4.85 10.05
C MET A 65 -0.08 4.29 10.01
N LEU A 66 -0.93 4.71 10.95
CA LEU A 66 -2.29 4.19 11.07
C LEU A 66 -3.16 4.61 9.88
N ARG A 67 -3.04 5.87 9.43
CA ARG A 67 -3.68 6.34 8.19
C ARG A 67 -3.31 5.44 7.01
N GLN A 68 -2.01 5.18 6.81
CA GLN A 68 -1.54 4.38 5.69
C GLN A 68 -2.03 2.93 5.79
N HIS A 69 -2.00 2.34 6.99
CA HIS A 69 -2.47 0.98 7.23
C HIS A 69 -3.96 0.81 6.89
N TYR A 70 -4.81 1.74 7.32
CA TYR A 70 -6.24 1.69 7.01
C TYR A 70 -6.54 1.92 5.52
N ALA A 71 -5.83 2.86 4.88
CA ALA A 71 -5.99 3.11 3.45
C ALA A 71 -5.61 1.88 2.61
N LEU A 72 -4.47 1.24 2.90
CA LEU A 72 -4.04 0.02 2.19
C LEU A 72 -5.01 -1.15 2.42
N THR A 73 -5.50 -1.33 3.65
CA THR A 73 -6.47 -2.38 3.98
C THR A 73 -7.78 -2.17 3.22
N LEU A 74 -8.27 -0.93 3.13
CA LEU A 74 -9.46 -0.60 2.35
C LEU A 74 -9.24 -0.86 0.85
N GLN A 75 -8.09 -0.46 0.30
CA GLN A 75 -7.75 -0.73 -1.10
C GLN A 75 -7.72 -2.23 -1.41
N ASP A 76 -7.12 -3.05 -0.54
CA ASP A 76 -7.06 -4.50 -0.75
C ASP A 76 -8.45 -5.15 -0.70
N ARG A 77 -9.35 -4.63 0.15
CA ARG A 77 -10.77 -5.05 0.17
C ARG A 77 -11.52 -4.64 -1.10
N LEU A 78 -11.30 -3.42 -1.57
CA LEU A 78 -11.90 -2.91 -2.80
C LEU A 78 -11.45 -3.69 -4.02
N ILE A 79 -10.16 -3.98 -4.16
CA ILE A 79 -9.63 -4.76 -5.29
C ILE A 79 -10.18 -6.18 -5.29
N ARG A 80 -10.31 -6.80 -4.13
CA ARG A 80 -10.95 -8.10 -4.01
C ARG A 80 -12.41 -8.05 -4.53
N LEU A 81 -13.15 -6.99 -4.20
CA LEU A 81 -14.52 -6.79 -4.71
C LEU A 81 -14.54 -6.53 -6.21
N GLU A 82 -13.61 -5.71 -6.71
CA GLU A 82 -13.48 -5.40 -8.14
C GLU A 82 -13.21 -6.66 -8.97
N VAL A 83 -12.23 -7.48 -8.58
CA VAL A 83 -11.90 -8.72 -9.30
C VAL A 83 -13.05 -9.72 -9.22
N ARG A 84 -13.74 -9.84 -8.07
CA ARG A 84 -14.96 -10.66 -7.94
C ARG A 84 -16.05 -10.20 -8.90
N GLN A 85 -16.30 -8.90 -8.96
CA GLN A 85 -17.35 -8.31 -9.78
C GLN A 85 -17.04 -8.49 -11.26
N ARG A 86 -15.82 -8.13 -11.70
CA ARG A 86 -15.38 -8.31 -13.09
C ARG A 86 -15.47 -9.77 -13.52
N TYR A 87 -14.97 -10.69 -12.69
CA TYR A 87 -15.07 -12.13 -12.98
C TYR A 87 -16.53 -12.58 -13.14
N PHE A 88 -17.44 -12.10 -12.29
CA PHE A 88 -18.87 -12.41 -12.39
C PHE A 88 -19.51 -11.82 -13.65
N GLU A 89 -19.19 -10.57 -14.01
CA GLU A 89 -19.70 -9.92 -15.22
C GLU A 89 -19.27 -10.65 -16.50
N ILE A 90 -18.03 -11.16 -16.53
CA ILE A 90 -17.47 -11.86 -17.69
C ILE A 90 -17.99 -13.31 -17.80
N THR A 91 -18.07 -14.02 -16.67
CA THR A 91 -18.34 -15.48 -16.67
C THR A 91 -19.76 -15.86 -16.27
N GLY A 92 -20.50 -14.94 -15.64
CA GLY A 92 -21.76 -15.23 -14.96
C GLY A 92 -21.61 -16.05 -13.67
N GLN A 93 -20.37 -16.35 -13.23
CA GLN A 93 -20.09 -17.21 -12.08
C GLN A 93 -19.43 -16.44 -10.94
N SER A 94 -19.73 -16.84 -9.70
CA SER A 94 -19.10 -16.26 -8.52
C SER A 94 -17.63 -16.67 -8.43
N LEU A 95 -16.73 -15.72 -8.18
CA LEU A 95 -15.31 -16.01 -7.92
C LEU A 95 -15.07 -16.67 -6.55
N ARG A 96 -16.00 -16.54 -5.59
CA ARG A 96 -15.80 -16.95 -4.19
C ARG A 96 -15.28 -18.40 -4.01
N PRO A 97 -15.77 -19.42 -4.75
CA PRO A 97 -15.27 -20.79 -4.62
C PRO A 97 -13.80 -20.97 -5.02
N LEU A 98 -13.32 -20.14 -5.96
CA LEU A 98 -11.92 -20.13 -6.41
C LEU A 98 -11.06 -19.21 -5.55
N GLU A 99 -11.67 -18.18 -4.97
CA GLU A 99 -10.97 -17.18 -4.18
C GLU A 99 -10.28 -17.74 -2.94
N ASP A 100 -10.87 -18.75 -2.28
CA ASP A 100 -10.25 -19.40 -1.12
C ASP A 100 -8.94 -20.13 -1.48
N GLN A 101 -8.72 -20.40 -2.77
CA GLN A 101 -7.49 -20.98 -3.32
C GLN A 101 -6.50 -19.91 -3.80
N LEU A 102 -6.88 -18.64 -3.78
CA LEU A 102 -6.07 -17.51 -4.23
C LEU A 102 -5.57 -16.69 -3.03
N SER A 103 -4.26 -16.46 -2.99
CA SER A 103 -3.68 -15.47 -2.09
C SER A 103 -4.05 -14.04 -2.51
N LEU A 104 -4.08 -13.13 -1.53
CA LEU A 104 -4.33 -11.71 -1.81
C LEU A 104 -3.37 -11.16 -2.88
N LYS A 105 -2.08 -11.54 -2.85
CA LYS A 105 -1.09 -11.07 -3.84
C LYS A 105 -1.40 -11.54 -5.27
N GLN A 106 -1.98 -12.73 -5.43
CA GLN A 106 -2.43 -13.23 -6.73
C GLN A 106 -3.64 -12.43 -7.23
N ILE A 107 -4.65 -12.21 -6.37
CA ILE A 107 -5.82 -11.35 -6.68
C ILE A 107 -5.37 -9.94 -7.07
N LEU A 108 -4.44 -9.35 -6.31
CA LEU A 108 -3.85 -8.05 -6.61
C LEU A 108 -3.14 -8.03 -7.97
N SER A 109 -2.62 -9.15 -8.46
CA SER A 109 -1.98 -9.23 -9.78
C SER A 109 -3.00 -9.42 -10.89
N LEU A 110 -4.04 -10.25 -10.65
CA LEU A 110 -5.14 -10.48 -11.58
C LEU A 110 -5.93 -9.22 -11.91
N ARG A 111 -5.97 -8.22 -11.01
CA ARG A 111 -6.64 -6.93 -11.28
C ARG A 111 -6.13 -6.24 -12.55
N PHE A 112 -4.87 -6.47 -12.92
CA PHE A 112 -4.25 -5.85 -14.09
C PHE A 112 -4.55 -6.60 -15.39
N ALA A 113 -5.17 -7.78 -15.34
CA ALA A 113 -5.53 -8.52 -16.54
C ALA A 113 -6.69 -7.84 -17.26
N GLY A 114 -6.73 -7.92 -18.60
CA GLY A 114 -7.88 -7.49 -19.40
C GLY A 114 -9.08 -8.43 -19.20
N ASP A 115 -10.29 -7.95 -19.49
CA ASP A 115 -11.52 -8.71 -19.27
C ASP A 115 -11.57 -10.01 -20.10
N ALA A 116 -11.04 -9.99 -21.33
CA ALA A 116 -11.01 -11.16 -22.21
C ALA A 116 -10.15 -12.32 -21.67
N GLU A 117 -9.08 -12.02 -20.92
CA GLU A 117 -8.13 -13.02 -20.42
C GLU A 117 -8.32 -13.34 -18.93
N LEU A 118 -9.03 -12.50 -18.16
CA LEU A 118 -9.16 -12.62 -16.70
C LEU A 118 -9.65 -13.99 -16.25
N ALA A 119 -10.72 -14.51 -16.86
CA ALA A 119 -11.30 -15.80 -16.47
C ALA A 119 -10.30 -16.96 -16.66
N SER A 120 -9.58 -16.95 -17.80
CA SER A 120 -8.57 -17.97 -18.09
C SER A 120 -7.36 -17.88 -17.15
N LEU A 121 -6.91 -16.66 -16.81
CA LEU A 121 -5.81 -16.42 -15.90
C LEU A 121 -6.14 -16.80 -14.46
N VAL A 122 -7.38 -16.57 -14.02
CA VAL A 122 -7.87 -17.04 -12.72
C VAL A 122 -7.77 -18.57 -12.66
N GLN A 123 -8.30 -19.27 -13.65
CA GLN A 123 -8.26 -20.73 -13.67
C GLN A 123 -6.85 -21.28 -13.71
N ALA A 124 -5.97 -20.71 -14.55
CA ALA A 124 -4.55 -21.09 -14.59
C ALA A 124 -3.85 -20.81 -13.25
N THR A 125 -4.19 -19.70 -12.58
CA THR A 125 -3.61 -19.37 -11.27
C THR A 125 -4.02 -20.38 -10.21
N VAL A 126 -5.28 -20.81 -10.21
CA VAL A 126 -5.77 -21.82 -9.27
C VAL A 126 -5.17 -23.20 -9.56
N SER A 127 -5.14 -23.62 -10.83
CA SER A 127 -4.66 -24.96 -11.20
C SER A 127 -3.14 -25.13 -11.08
N GLU A 128 -2.37 -24.12 -11.47
CA GLU A 128 -0.90 -24.17 -11.47
C GLU A 128 -0.28 -23.50 -10.22
N ASN A 129 -1.09 -22.92 -9.33
CA ASN A 129 -0.64 -22.10 -8.19
C ASN A 129 0.39 -21.03 -8.61
N LEU A 130 0.04 -20.23 -9.63
CA LEU A 130 0.98 -19.29 -10.24
C LEU A 130 1.43 -18.20 -9.25
N PRO A 131 2.73 -17.92 -9.13
CA PRO A 131 3.18 -16.82 -8.30
C PRO A 131 2.79 -15.47 -8.93
N PRO A 132 2.55 -14.41 -8.13
CA PRO A 132 2.08 -13.10 -8.59
C PRO A 132 2.87 -12.51 -9.77
N LYS A 133 4.19 -12.66 -9.78
CA LYS A 133 5.06 -12.19 -10.87
C LYS A 133 4.79 -12.90 -12.19
N THR A 134 4.54 -14.22 -12.14
CA THR A 134 4.24 -15.01 -13.34
C THR A 134 2.85 -14.68 -13.88
N ILE A 135 1.86 -14.40 -13.01
CA ILE A 135 0.56 -13.91 -13.45
C ILE A 135 0.73 -12.62 -14.25
N GLN A 136 1.45 -11.63 -13.71
CA GLN A 136 1.67 -10.36 -14.41
C GLN A 136 2.44 -10.52 -15.72
N ALA A 137 3.37 -11.49 -15.80
CA ALA A 137 4.09 -11.78 -17.02
C ALA A 137 3.23 -12.46 -18.10
N ARG A 138 2.12 -13.10 -17.72
CA ARG A 138 1.17 -13.74 -18.65
C ARG A 138 0.09 -12.78 -19.17
N ILE A 139 -0.07 -11.60 -18.56
CA ILE A 139 -1.04 -10.56 -18.98
C ILE A 139 -0.64 -10.01 -20.34
N GLN A 140 -1.53 -10.12 -21.32
CA GLN A 140 -1.34 -9.56 -22.65
C GLN A 140 -1.99 -8.19 -22.77
N GLU A 141 -3.17 -8.02 -22.17
CA GLU A 141 -3.90 -6.77 -22.16
C GLU A 141 -3.84 -6.13 -20.77
N PHE A 142 -2.90 -5.21 -20.59
CA PHE A 142 -2.67 -4.58 -19.28
C PHE A 142 -3.71 -3.50 -18.97
N TYR A 143 -4.53 -3.76 -17.95
CA TYR A 143 -5.48 -2.80 -17.39
C TYR A 143 -4.82 -1.97 -16.29
N PHE A 144 -4.53 -0.71 -16.56
CA PHE A 144 -3.89 0.17 -15.57
C PHE A 144 -4.89 0.69 -14.53
N ASP A 145 -4.50 0.65 -13.25
CA ASP A 145 -5.22 1.24 -12.12
C ASP A 145 -4.63 2.63 -11.78
N PRO A 146 -5.25 3.74 -12.23
CA PRO A 146 -4.75 5.08 -11.96
C PRO A 146 -5.02 5.56 -10.52
N MET A 147 -5.90 4.90 -9.77
CA MET A 147 -6.35 5.39 -8.45
C MET A 147 -5.50 4.87 -7.29
N ARG A 148 -4.73 3.80 -7.50
CA ARG A 148 -3.80 3.29 -6.48
C ARG A 148 -2.47 4.07 -6.49
N VAL A 149 -2.07 4.51 -5.30
CA VAL A 149 -0.82 5.21 -4.98
C VAL A 149 0.01 4.44 -3.98
#